data_AF-A0A937ZS71-F1
#
_entry.id   AF-A0A937ZS71-F1
#
_cell.length_a   1.000
_cell.length_b   1.000
_cell.length_c   1.000
_cell.angle_alpha   90.00
_cell.angle_beta   90.00
_cell.angle_gamma   90.00
#
_symmetry.space_group_name_H-M   'P 1'
#
loop_
_entity.id
_entity.type
_entity.pdbx_description
1 polymer ?
#
loop_
_entity_poly.entity_id
_entity_poly.type
_entity_poly.pdbx_seq_one_letter_code
_entity_poly.pdbx_strand_id
1 'polypeptide(L)'
;CLIEGTFRVLDEGLRGEVAAMLGEIADAVARASGCEASIETKPGEPVTMNDPALTDLVRVAATEVLGAERVREIRRPSMGSEDFAFYARLVPGKMFRLGVRNEALGLVHPLHHPEFAVDETAIPVGAAALLAAAERFLAKGA
;
A
#
# COMPACT_ATOMS: atom_id res chain seq x y z
N CYS A 1 -10.06 27.10 18.51
CA CYS A 1 -8.86 26.52 17.88
C CYS A 1 -9.33 25.42 16.94
N LEU A 2 -8.79 25.33 15.73
CA LEU A 2 -9.08 24.23 14.79
C LEU A 2 -7.78 23.48 14.55
N ILE A 3 -7.82 22.15 14.72
CA ILE A 3 -6.69 21.25 14.46
C ILE A 3 -7.18 20.21 13.46
N GLU A 4 -6.44 20.06 12.36
CA GLU A 4 -6.73 19.10 11.31
C GLU A 4 -5.51 18.22 11.07
N GLY A 5 -5.76 16.97 10.68
CA GLY A 5 -4.71 16.01 10.41
C GLY A 5 -5.23 14.68 9.93
N THR A 6 -4.30 13.77 9.64
CA THR A 6 -4.59 12.40 9.23
C THR A 6 -3.88 11.43 10.16
N PHE A 7 -4.54 10.35 10.54
CA PHE A 7 -3.90 9.19 11.13
C PHE A 7 -3.95 8.01 10.17
N ARG A 8 -3.02 7.08 10.30
CA ARG A 8 -2.88 5.91 9.44
C ARG A 8 -2.66 4.68 10.31
N VAL A 9 -3.26 3.57 9.90
CA VAL A 9 -3.04 2.26 10.51
C VAL A 9 -2.59 1.28 9.45
N LEU A 10 -1.86 0.24 9.85
CA LEU A 10 -1.44 -0.87 9.01
C LEU A 10 -2.22 -2.15 9.30
N ASP A 11 -3.07 -2.10 10.32
CA ASP A 11 -4.05 -3.11 10.67
C ASP A 11 -5.41 -2.41 10.73
N GLU A 12 -6.33 -2.86 9.89
CA GLU A 12 -7.65 -2.25 9.78
C GLU A 12 -8.48 -2.45 11.07
N GLY A 13 -8.19 -3.50 11.85
CA GLY A 13 -8.81 -3.74 13.16
C GLY A 13 -8.51 -2.63 14.17
N LEU A 14 -7.36 -1.96 14.05
CA LEU A 14 -6.93 -0.89 14.95
C LEU A 14 -7.52 0.48 14.60
N ARG A 15 -8.18 0.65 13.45
CA ARG A 15 -8.63 1.98 13.00
C ARG A 15 -9.62 2.60 13.98
N GLY A 16 -10.60 1.83 14.44
CA GLY A 16 -11.61 2.27 15.39
C GLY A 16 -11.02 2.60 16.75
N GLU A 17 -10.10 1.74 17.23
CA GLU A 17 -9.41 1.93 18.51
C GLU A 17 -8.58 3.23 18.52
N VAL A 18 -7.78 3.46 17.47
CA VAL A 18 -6.98 4.68 17.35
C VAL A 18 -7.87 5.92 17.25
N ALA A 19 -8.99 5.86 16.52
CA ALA A 19 -9.94 6.97 16.44
C ALA A 19 -10.57 7.28 17.81
N ALA A 20 -10.96 6.25 18.57
CA ALA A 20 -11.49 6.41 19.92
C ALA A 20 -10.44 7.02 20.87
N MET A 21 -9.19 6.51 20.86
CA MET A 21 -8.09 7.06 21.65
C MET A 21 -7.81 8.54 21.35
N LEU A 22 -7.86 8.94 20.08
CA LEU A 22 -7.71 10.35 19.69
C LEU A 22 -8.80 11.22 20.32
N GLY A 23 -10.05 10.75 20.33
CA GLY A 23 -11.17 11.43 20.97
C GLY A 23 -10.99 11.56 22.49
N GLU A 24 -10.63 10.47 23.17
CA GLU A 24 -10.40 10.45 24.62
C GLU A 24 -9.27 11.40 25.05
N ILE A 25 -8.16 11.41 24.30
CA ILE A 25 -7.03 12.30 24.58
C ILE A 25 -7.44 13.76 24.37
N ALA A 26 -8.11 14.08 23.26
CA ALA A 26 -8.53 15.45 22.96
C ALA A 26 -9.47 16.00 24.03
N ASP A 27 -10.46 15.21 24.45
CA ASP A 27 -11.42 15.53 25.49
C ASP A 27 -10.73 15.71 26.87
N ALA A 28 -9.82 14.81 27.25
CA ALA A 28 -9.07 14.94 28.50
C ALA A 28 -8.22 16.22 28.56
N VAL A 29 -7.51 16.55 27.48
CA VAL A 29 -6.67 17.76 27.39
C VAL A 29 -7.52 19.02 27.44
N ALA A 30 -8.66 19.05 26.74
CA ALA A 30 -9.58 20.18 26.74
C ALA A 30 -10.14 20.44 28.14
N ARG A 31 -10.66 19.39 28.81
CA ARG A 31 -11.20 19.52 30.17
C ARG A 31 -10.17 19.99 31.18
N ALA A 32 -8.94 19.47 31.12
CA ALA A 32 -7.86 19.90 31.99
C ALA A 32 -7.53 21.41 31.83
N SER A 33 -7.89 21.98 30.68
CA SER A 33 -7.70 23.39 30.33
C SER A 33 -8.97 24.24 30.52
N GLY A 34 -10.04 23.69 31.13
CA GLY A 34 -11.33 24.38 31.26
C GLY A 34 -12.05 24.64 29.94
N CYS A 35 -11.75 23.83 28.91
CA CYS A 35 -12.28 23.93 27.56
C CYS A 35 -13.10 22.68 27.19
N GLU A 36 -13.81 22.74 26.07
CA GLU A 36 -14.48 21.60 25.44
C GLU A 36 -13.82 21.29 24.08
N ALA A 37 -13.83 20.02 23.69
CA ALA A 37 -13.36 19.58 22.37
C ALA A 37 -14.41 18.70 21.69
N SER A 38 -14.58 18.91 20.38
CA SER A 38 -15.34 18.03 19.50
C SER A 38 -14.41 17.45 18.45
N ILE A 39 -14.42 16.14 18.25
CA ILE A 39 -13.64 15.46 17.22
C ILE A 39 -14.56 14.91 16.12
N GLU A 40 -14.17 15.12 14.87
CA GLU A 40 -14.78 14.46 13.72
C GLU A 40 -13.72 13.61 13.03
N THR A 41 -13.98 12.31 12.88
CA THR A 41 -13.11 11.39 12.14
C THR A 41 -13.83 10.90 10.90
N LYS A 42 -13.21 11.06 9.74
CA LYS A 42 -13.69 10.50 8.47
C LYS A 42 -12.86 9.27 8.12
N PRO A 43 -13.48 8.13 7.76
CA PRO A 43 -12.73 6.99 7.24
C PRO A 43 -11.98 7.39 5.97
N GLY A 44 -10.65 7.22 5.97
CA GLY A 44 -9.83 7.31 4.77
C GLY A 44 -9.79 5.99 4.01
N GLU A 45 -8.77 5.80 3.17
CA GLU A 45 -8.59 4.55 2.44
C GLU A 45 -8.38 3.37 3.42
N PRO A 46 -8.96 2.19 3.12
CA PRO A 46 -8.68 0.96 3.85
C PRO A 46 -7.20 0.57 3.78
N VAL A 47 -6.74 -0.27 4.70
CA VAL A 47 -5.43 -0.92 4.56
C VAL A 47 -5.41 -1.78 3.30
N THR A 48 -4.41 -1.57 2.42
CA THR A 48 -4.17 -2.41 1.24
C THR A 48 -3.66 -3.79 1.67
N MET A 49 -4.59 -4.72 1.91
CA MET A 49 -4.28 -6.09 2.26
C MET A 49 -4.14 -6.95 1.01
N ASN A 50 -2.93 -7.45 0.78
CA ASN A 50 -2.67 -8.40 -0.28
C ASN A 50 -3.08 -9.80 0.16
N ASP A 51 -3.84 -10.50 -0.69
CA ASP A 51 -4.18 -11.90 -0.44
C ASP A 51 -2.89 -12.77 -0.40
N PRO A 52 -2.70 -13.63 0.62
CA PRO A 52 -1.50 -14.44 0.74
C PRO A 52 -1.32 -15.45 -0.40
N ALA A 53 -2.40 -16.08 -0.88
CA ALA A 53 -2.33 -17.07 -1.94
C ALA A 53 -2.01 -16.44 -3.29
N LEU A 54 -2.61 -15.29 -3.60
CA LEU A 54 -2.26 -14.49 -4.78
C LEU A 54 -0.85 -13.89 -4.67
N THR A 55 -0.43 -13.50 -3.47
CA THR A 55 0.96 -13.05 -3.24
C THR A 55 1.96 -14.14 -3.62
N ASP A 56 1.73 -15.38 -3.16
CA ASP A 56 2.60 -16.50 -3.49
C ASP A 56 2.54 -16.85 -4.99
N LEU A 57 1.35 -16.84 -5.58
CA LEU A 57 1.16 -17.07 -7.01
C LEU A 57 1.96 -16.09 -7.87
N VAL A 58 1.82 -14.78 -7.60
CA VAL A 58 2.55 -13.73 -8.31
C VAL A 58 4.05 -13.86 -8.09
N ARG A 59 4.49 -14.17 -6.85
CA ARG A 59 5.91 -14.39 -6.53
C ARG A 59 6.50 -15.52 -7.37
N VAL A 60 5.83 -16.67 -7.44
CA VAL A 60 6.30 -17.82 -8.20
C VAL A 60 6.31 -17.50 -9.70
N ALA A 61 5.22 -16.98 -10.24
CA ALA A 61 5.12 -16.64 -11.66
C ALA A 61 6.20 -15.63 -12.10
N ALA A 62 6.40 -14.56 -11.33
CA ALA A 62 7.43 -13.57 -11.60
C ALA A 62 8.85 -14.18 -11.49
N THR A 63 9.07 -15.09 -10.54
CA THR A 63 10.38 -15.76 -10.36
C THR A 63 10.72 -16.65 -11.56
N GLU A 64 9.72 -17.36 -12.11
CA GLU A 64 9.90 -18.25 -13.27
C GLU A 64 10.34 -17.47 -14.52
N VAL A 65 9.79 -16.26 -14.74
CA VAL A 65 10.07 -15.48 -15.97
C VAL A 65 11.17 -14.42 -15.80
N LEU A 66 11.41 -13.92 -14.59
CA LEU A 66 12.40 -12.87 -14.33
C LEU A 66 13.68 -13.35 -13.64
N GLY A 67 13.68 -14.54 -13.03
CA GLY A 67 14.74 -15.01 -12.16
C GLY A 67 14.56 -14.58 -10.70
N ALA A 68 15.05 -15.42 -9.77
CA ALA A 68 14.87 -15.22 -8.33
C ALA A 68 15.58 -13.98 -7.79
N GLU A 69 16.65 -13.53 -8.45
CA GLU A 69 17.42 -12.34 -8.09
C GLU A 69 16.67 -11.02 -8.35
N ARG A 70 15.66 -11.07 -9.25
CA ARG A 70 14.85 -9.91 -9.64
C ARG A 70 13.55 -9.77 -8.87
N VAL A 71 13.19 -10.77 -8.06
CA VAL A 71 11.98 -10.77 -7.24
C VAL A 71 12.35 -10.61 -5.77
N ARG A 72 11.79 -9.60 -5.11
CA ARG A 72 12.10 -9.31 -3.70
C ARG A 72 10.84 -9.20 -2.87
N GLU A 73 10.88 -9.81 -1.69
CA GLU A 73 9.83 -9.65 -0.69
C GLU A 73 9.99 -8.33 0.04
N ILE A 74 8.90 -7.55 0.11
CA ILE A 74 8.83 -6.33 0.89
C ILE A 74 8.32 -6.69 2.29
N ARG A 75 9.24 -6.83 3.24
CA ARG A 75 8.92 -7.26 4.61
C ARG A 75 8.17 -6.23 5.44
N ARG A 76 8.33 -4.94 5.11
CA ARG A 76 7.71 -3.84 5.85
C ARG A 76 6.69 -3.12 4.98
N PRO A 77 5.44 -2.95 5.42
CA PRO A 77 4.45 -2.23 4.65
C PRO A 77 4.80 -0.76 4.52
N SER A 78 4.18 -0.12 3.54
CA SER A 78 4.25 1.33 3.31
C SER A 78 3.23 2.05 4.18
N MET A 79 3.53 3.29 4.58
CA MET A 79 2.53 4.20 5.15
C MET A 79 1.77 5.03 4.09
N GLY A 80 2.03 4.78 2.79
CA GLY A 80 1.24 5.39 1.70
C GLY A 80 -0.21 4.91 1.71
N SER A 81 -1.13 5.75 1.22
CA SER A 81 -2.51 5.34 0.88
C SER A 81 -2.55 4.86 -0.55
N GLU A 82 -3.39 3.87 -0.82
CA GLU A 82 -3.59 3.31 -2.15
C GLU A 82 -5.04 2.85 -2.31
N ASP A 83 -5.74 3.37 -3.31
CA ASP A 83 -7.18 3.14 -3.50
C ASP A 83 -7.49 1.73 -4.02
N PHE A 84 -6.48 1.00 -4.51
CA PHE A 84 -6.57 -0.42 -4.79
C PHE A 84 -7.12 -1.22 -3.59
N ALA A 85 -6.92 -0.72 -2.37
CA ALA A 85 -7.49 -1.30 -1.16
C ALA A 85 -9.01 -1.47 -1.18
N PHE A 86 -9.74 -0.60 -1.91
CA PHE A 86 -11.18 -0.75 -2.08
C PHE A 86 -11.54 -1.99 -2.91
N TYR A 87 -10.80 -2.29 -3.97
CA TYR A 87 -11.00 -3.52 -4.74
C TYR A 87 -10.62 -4.76 -3.92
N ALA A 88 -9.49 -4.71 -3.23
CA ALA A 88 -8.98 -5.81 -2.42
C ALA A 88 -9.89 -6.17 -1.22
N ARG A 89 -10.80 -5.27 -0.82
CA ARG A 89 -11.86 -5.55 0.16
C ARG A 89 -13.00 -6.38 -0.38
N LEU A 90 -13.27 -6.30 -1.69
CA LEU A 90 -14.42 -6.94 -2.32
C LEU A 90 -14.06 -8.33 -2.87
N VAL A 91 -12.84 -8.47 -3.38
CA VAL A 91 -12.33 -9.71 -3.97
C VAL A 91 -10.86 -9.90 -3.59
N PRO A 92 -10.35 -11.15 -3.52
CA PRO A 92 -8.93 -11.40 -3.33
C PRO A 92 -8.10 -10.64 -4.37
N GLY A 93 -7.20 -9.78 -3.90
CA GLY A 93 -6.38 -8.91 -4.74
C GLY A 93 -4.91 -8.96 -4.35
N LYS A 94 -4.04 -8.71 -5.34
CA LYS A 94 -2.60 -8.56 -5.12
C LYS A 94 -2.05 -7.38 -5.90
N MET A 95 -1.42 -6.46 -5.17
CA MET A 95 -0.55 -5.42 -5.70
C MET A 95 0.92 -5.74 -5.40
N PHE A 96 1.80 -5.47 -6.35
CA PHE A 96 3.26 -5.52 -6.18
C PHE A 96 3.90 -4.22 -6.69
N ARG A 97 5.16 -3.98 -6.32
CA ARG A 97 5.92 -2.82 -6.79
C ARG A 97 6.81 -3.24 -7.96
N LEU A 98 6.77 -2.46 -9.04
CA LEU A 98 7.71 -2.57 -10.14
C LEU A 98 8.94 -1.71 -9.84
N GLY A 99 10.13 -2.30 -9.96
CA GLY A 99 11.38 -1.55 -9.80
C GLY A 99 11.63 -0.65 -11.02
N VAL A 100 11.58 0.66 -10.83
CA VAL A 100 11.79 1.67 -11.90
C VAL A 100 12.99 2.60 -11.66
N ARG A 101 13.69 2.42 -10.53
CA ARG A 101 14.87 3.21 -10.13
C ARG A 101 16.08 2.79 -10.97
N ASN A 102 16.78 3.76 -11.55
CA ASN A 102 18.04 3.54 -12.26
C ASN A 102 19.07 4.61 -11.89
N GLU A 103 20.12 4.22 -11.16
CA GLU A 103 21.17 5.14 -10.70
C GLU A 103 22.09 5.60 -11.83
N ALA A 104 22.34 4.76 -12.83
CA ALA A 104 23.19 5.09 -13.97
C ALA A 104 22.58 6.18 -14.86
N LEU A 105 21.24 6.24 -14.90
CA LEU A 105 20.47 7.25 -15.64
C LEU A 105 20.03 8.44 -14.75
N GLY A 106 20.38 8.46 -13.46
CA GLY A 106 19.93 9.49 -12.53
C GLY A 106 18.45 9.41 -12.14
N LEU A 107 17.75 8.33 -12.51
CA LEU A 107 16.32 8.10 -12.23
C LEU A 107 16.15 7.57 -10.80
N VAL A 108 16.43 8.43 -9.82
CA VAL A 108 16.56 8.05 -8.40
C VAL A 108 15.53 8.70 -7.48
N HIS A 109 14.76 9.65 -8.01
CA HIS A 109 13.80 10.44 -7.22
C HIS A 109 12.56 9.60 -6.87
N PRO A 110 11.99 9.78 -5.66
CA PRO A 110 10.82 9.05 -5.23
C PRO A 110 9.55 9.56 -5.94
N LEU A 111 8.48 8.76 -5.84
CA LEU A 111 7.13 9.18 -6.24
C LEU A 111 6.77 10.52 -5.57
N HIS A 112 6.08 11.40 -6.31
CA HIS A 112 5.73 12.79 -5.94
C HIS A 112 6.88 13.81 -5.91
N HIS A 113 8.12 13.44 -6.27
CA HIS A 113 9.18 14.41 -6.47
C HIS A 113 9.03 15.12 -7.84
N PRO A 114 9.33 16.43 -7.99
CA PRO A 114 9.20 17.15 -9.27
C PRO A 114 10.11 16.58 -10.38
N GLU A 115 11.24 15.99 -10.01
CA GLU A 115 12.17 15.32 -10.92
C GLU A 115 11.91 13.80 -11.03
N PHE A 116 10.75 13.32 -10.56
CA PHE A 116 10.39 11.93 -10.70
C PHE A 116 10.29 11.54 -12.18
N ALA A 117 11.08 10.54 -12.55
CA ALA A 117 11.06 9.89 -13.84
C ALA A 117 11.35 8.40 -13.65
N VAL A 118 10.98 7.59 -14.64
CA VAL A 118 11.03 6.13 -14.57
C VAL A 118 11.93 5.56 -15.65
N ASP A 119 12.61 4.46 -15.35
CA ASP A 119 13.28 3.68 -16.38
C ASP A 119 12.24 2.89 -17.18
N GLU A 120 11.95 3.33 -18.41
CA GLU A 120 10.95 2.69 -19.28
C GLU A 120 11.31 1.25 -19.66
N THR A 121 12.57 0.83 -19.49
CA THR A 121 12.94 -0.59 -19.65
C THR A 121 12.25 -1.50 -18.63
N ALA A 122 11.67 -0.93 -17.55
CA ALA A 122 10.84 -1.66 -16.60
C ALA A 122 9.46 -2.04 -17.16
N ILE A 123 8.95 -1.37 -18.20
CA ILE A 123 7.63 -1.65 -18.80
C ILE A 123 7.50 -3.11 -19.24
N PRO A 124 8.41 -3.66 -20.08
CA PRO A 124 8.33 -5.08 -20.47
C PRO A 124 8.48 -6.03 -19.28
N VAL A 125 9.21 -5.66 -18.23
CA VAL A 125 9.36 -6.45 -17.00
C VAL A 125 8.02 -6.55 -16.25
N GLY A 126 7.34 -5.42 -16.08
CA GLY A 126 6.02 -5.36 -15.44
C GLY A 126 4.97 -6.13 -16.24
N ALA A 127 4.97 -5.98 -17.57
CA ALA A 127 4.07 -6.71 -18.46
C ALA A 127 4.29 -8.23 -18.40
N ALA A 128 5.55 -8.68 -18.43
CA ALA A 128 5.89 -10.10 -18.31
C ALA A 128 5.44 -10.69 -16.97
N ALA A 129 5.64 -9.97 -15.86
CA ALA A 129 5.21 -10.44 -14.54
C ALA A 129 3.67 -10.55 -14.43
N LEU A 130 2.93 -9.57 -14.96
CA LEU A 130 1.46 -9.60 -14.98
C LEU A 130 0.93 -10.73 -15.87
N LEU A 131 1.51 -10.91 -17.06
CA LEU A 131 1.13 -11.99 -17.98
C LEU A 131 1.35 -13.36 -17.34
N ALA A 132 2.54 -13.61 -16.79
CA ALA A 132 2.87 -14.88 -16.14
C ALA A 132 1.93 -15.16 -14.95
N ALA A 133 1.60 -14.14 -14.16
CA ALA A 133 0.66 -14.27 -13.06
C ALA A 133 -0.75 -14.62 -13.55
N ALA A 134 -1.22 -13.97 -14.63
CA ALA A 134 -2.53 -14.24 -15.21
C ALA A 134 -2.62 -15.67 -15.80
N GLU A 135 -1.64 -16.09 -16.58
CA GLU A 135 -1.56 -17.45 -17.14
C GLU A 135 -1.57 -18.50 -16.02
N ARG A 136 -0.75 -18.30 -14.98
CA ARG A 136 -0.69 -19.20 -13.83
C ARG A 136 -2.00 -19.25 -13.04
N PHE A 137 -2.69 -18.13 -12.89
CA PHE A 137 -3.99 -18.06 -12.21
C PHE A 137 -5.05 -18.83 -12.99
N LEU A 138 -5.12 -18.63 -14.31
CA LEU A 138 -6.09 -19.30 -15.17
C LEU A 138 -5.82 -20.80 -15.30
N ALA A 139 -4.55 -21.23 -15.33
CA ALA A 139 -4.18 -22.63 -15.38
C ALA A 139 -4.56 -23.43 -14.11
N LYS A 140 -4.74 -22.75 -12.96
CA LYS A 140 -5.25 -23.38 -11.74
C LYS A 140 -6.78 -23.52 -11.70
N GLY A 141 -7.49 -22.78 -12.55
CA GLY A 141 -8.95 -22.79 -12.65
C GLY A 141 -9.50 -23.64 -13.80
N ALA A 142 -8.62 -24.29 -14.58
CA ALA A 142 -8.95 -25.21 -15.66
C ALA A 142 -8.87 -26.68 -15.21
#